data_AF-A0A942C5F4-F1
#
_entry.id   AF-A0A942C5F4-F1
#
_cell.length_a   1.000
_cell.length_b   1.000
_cell.length_c   1.000
_cell.angle_alpha   90.00
_cell.angle_beta   90.00
_cell.angle_gamma   90.00
#
_symmetry.space_group_name_H-M   'P 1'
#
loop_
_entity.id
_entity.type
_entity.pdbx_description
1 polymer ?
#
loop_
_entity_poly.entity_id
_entity_poly.type
_entity_poly.pdbx_seq_one_letter_code
_entity_poly.pdbx_strand_id
1 'polypeptide(L)'
;MSGNKRTIFSLDWYVISARSVRQLLFVLLALSILVGGGYGMYLYLKRSTSSTIAPGTQSARFIEISGQVRVKKANATDFMTADEKMPLDAGDTIQTLSNSVARVQFVDGSSYTIKPDTTLIIKDNELMDDKSTKVQVKVRVGTINLATNEQGPGSSNVVQTDVAEAKIGQNTEASVGAGESGRQADIRVTRGDAEVRTQAGETYQAQSNERLEIEQTGRLARRSSLLAMPILKSPDNQQTVRSATPGTLRFEWAPVAQANSYAVEIATSSTFDRETIVKARDGLATPTALFDKLPTGSYYWRVRADKKQEQGVYSDPFKFTLAGRSAKANTLNIKDVRKTPMGGATYLVEGHCDAGARVKVGGKMARVEADGGFRAIVTLSPGTRSVLIEAEDQDGNIGRQSLQF
;
A
#
# COMPACT_ATOMS: atom_id res chain seq x y z
N MET A 1 21.27 -88.04 11.11
CA MET A 1 22.05 -86.94 11.70
C MET A 1 21.89 -85.71 10.81
N SER A 2 21.21 -84.66 11.26
CA SER A 2 21.50 -83.27 10.85
C SER A 2 20.76 -82.30 11.78
N GLY A 3 21.48 -81.30 12.26
CA GLY A 3 21.19 -80.52 13.45
C GLY A 3 20.07 -79.49 13.32
N ASN A 4 19.32 -79.35 14.41
CA ASN A 4 18.35 -78.28 14.63
C ASN A 4 19.09 -77.05 15.20
N LYS A 5 19.33 -76.02 14.39
CA LYS A 5 19.84 -74.72 14.87
C LYS A 5 18.71 -73.96 15.56
N ARG A 6 18.77 -73.85 16.90
CA ARG A 6 17.96 -72.88 17.66
C ARG A 6 18.60 -71.50 17.56
N THR A 7 17.85 -70.52 17.07
CA THR A 7 18.19 -69.09 17.11
C THR A 7 17.99 -68.56 18.53
N ILE A 8 19.01 -67.91 19.08
CA ILE A 8 18.95 -67.18 20.36
C ILE A 8 18.67 -65.71 20.01
N PHE A 9 17.55 -65.17 20.48
CA PHE A 9 17.27 -63.73 20.46
C PHE A 9 17.73 -63.12 21.78
N SER A 10 18.64 -62.15 21.74
CA SER A 10 18.98 -61.30 22.88
C SER A 10 18.10 -60.04 22.86
N LEU A 11 17.31 -59.82 23.90
CA LEU A 11 16.65 -58.54 24.17
C LEU A 11 17.51 -57.74 25.14
N ASP A 12 18.09 -56.63 24.68
CA ASP A 12 18.68 -55.61 25.55
C ASP A 12 17.58 -54.62 25.98
N TRP A 13 17.33 -54.55 27.29
CA TRP A 13 16.40 -53.59 27.87
C TRP A 13 17.17 -52.33 28.30
N TYR A 14 16.83 -51.18 27.71
CA TYR A 14 17.40 -49.90 28.12
C TYR A 14 16.71 -49.42 29.41
N VAL A 15 17.44 -49.43 30.53
CA VAL A 15 16.94 -48.90 31.82
C VAL A 15 17.03 -47.38 31.78
N ILE A 16 15.91 -46.71 31.49
CA ILE A 16 15.83 -45.25 31.51
C ILE A 16 15.82 -44.79 32.97
N SER A 17 16.82 -43.99 33.37
CA SER A 17 16.90 -43.49 34.73
C SER A 17 15.71 -42.56 35.06
N ALA A 18 15.17 -42.64 36.28
CA ALA A 18 14.09 -41.75 36.75
C ALA A 18 14.48 -40.26 36.72
N ARG A 19 15.78 -39.94 36.60
CA ARG A 19 16.28 -38.57 36.42
C ARG A 19 16.04 -38.06 35.00
N SER A 20 16.26 -38.92 34.00
CA SER A 20 16.01 -38.64 32.58
C SER A 20 14.53 -38.43 32.28
N VAL A 21 13.65 -39.23 32.91
CA VAL A 21 12.19 -39.06 32.78
C VAL A 21 11.72 -37.72 33.34
N ARG A 22 12.24 -37.30 34.50
CA ARG A 22 11.90 -35.99 35.09
C ARG A 22 12.39 -34.83 34.23
N GLN A 23 13.59 -34.91 33.66
CA GLN A 23 14.08 -33.87 32.73
C GLN A 23 13.21 -33.77 31.48
N LEU A 24 12.78 -34.90 30.91
CA LEU A 24 11.87 -34.91 29.77
C LEU A 24 10.52 -34.26 30.11
N LEU A 25 9.97 -34.54 31.29
CA LEU A 25 8.72 -33.93 31.75
C LEU A 25 8.85 -32.41 31.95
N PHE A 26 9.98 -31.93 32.48
CA PHE A 26 10.24 -30.49 32.59
C PHE A 26 10.34 -29.81 31.22
N VAL A 27 11.00 -30.44 30.26
CA VAL A 27 11.11 -29.92 28.88
C VAL A 27 9.74 -29.87 28.21
N LEU A 28 8.92 -30.91 28.36
CA LEU A 28 7.57 -30.95 27.81
C LEU A 28 6.65 -29.89 28.45
N LEU A 29 6.78 -29.67 29.76
CA LEU A 29 6.03 -28.62 30.45
C LEU A 29 6.45 -27.22 29.95
N ALA A 30 7.75 -26.97 29.81
CA ALA A 30 8.26 -25.70 29.28
C ALA A 30 7.79 -25.46 27.84
N LEU A 31 7.76 -26.51 27.00
CA LEU A 31 7.24 -26.43 25.63
C LEU A 31 5.74 -26.09 25.62
N SER A 32 4.95 -26.69 26.53
CA SER A 32 3.52 -26.43 26.62
C SER A 32 3.20 -24.99 27.01
N ILE A 33 4.00 -24.37 27.89
CA ILE A 33 3.87 -22.97 28.29
C ILE A 33 4.26 -22.04 27.14
N LEU A 34 5.32 -22.36 26.39
CA LEU A 34 5.73 -21.59 25.20
C LEU A 34 4.69 -21.64 24.08
N VAL A 35 4.11 -22.81 23.80
CA VAL A 35 3.05 -22.96 22.80
C VAL A 35 1.77 -22.29 23.26
N GLY A 36 1.37 -22.46 24.52
CA GLY A 36 0.18 -21.80 25.08
C GLY A 36 0.32 -20.27 25.14
N GLY A 37 1.49 -19.77 25.56
CA GLY A 37 1.81 -18.35 25.59
C GLY A 37 1.92 -17.74 24.19
N GLY A 38 2.55 -18.45 23.25
CA GLY A 38 2.63 -18.05 21.84
C GLY A 38 1.26 -18.03 21.16
N TYR A 39 0.40 -19.01 21.45
CA TYR A 39 -0.98 -19.06 20.96
C TYR A 39 -1.85 -17.96 21.59
N GLY A 40 -1.69 -17.68 22.89
CA GLY A 40 -2.34 -16.56 23.56
C GLY A 40 -1.91 -15.20 22.99
N MET A 41 -0.61 -15.03 22.73
CA MET A 41 -0.06 -13.82 22.09
C MET A 41 -0.54 -13.69 20.64
N TYR A 42 -0.61 -14.80 19.90
CA TYR A 42 -1.18 -14.83 18.55
C TYR A 42 -2.66 -14.44 18.55
N LEU A 43 -3.46 -14.93 19.51
CA LEU A 43 -4.86 -14.52 19.68
C LEU A 43 -4.99 -13.06 20.16
N TYR A 44 -4.05 -12.56 20.94
CA TYR A 44 -4.00 -11.16 21.37
C TYR A 44 -3.66 -10.22 20.20
N LEU A 45 -2.68 -10.58 19.37
CA LEU A 45 -2.29 -9.83 18.16
C LEU A 45 -3.33 -9.93 17.05
N LYS A 46 -4.08 -11.04 16.98
CA LYS A 46 -5.18 -11.25 16.03
C LYS A 46 -6.53 -10.75 16.55
N ARG A 47 -6.60 -10.33 17.82
CA ARG A 47 -7.62 -9.40 18.28
C ARG A 47 -7.31 -8.04 17.66
N SER A 48 -7.61 -7.94 16.37
CA SER A 48 -8.29 -6.75 15.88
C SER A 48 -9.39 -6.50 16.91
N THR A 49 -9.31 -5.40 17.63
CA THR A 49 -10.43 -4.89 18.40
C THR A 49 -11.55 -4.65 17.41
N SER A 50 -12.30 -5.71 17.11
CA SER A 50 -13.70 -5.63 16.73
C SER A 50 -14.38 -5.09 17.97
N SER A 51 -14.24 -3.78 18.19
CA SER A 51 -15.09 -3.06 19.12
C SER A 51 -16.49 -3.38 18.67
N THR A 52 -17.20 -4.15 19.48
CA THR A 52 -18.62 -4.38 19.31
C THR A 52 -19.23 -3.00 19.48
N ILE A 53 -19.56 -2.35 18.36
CA ILE A 53 -19.97 -0.95 18.34
C ILE A 53 -21.32 -0.88 19.04
N ALA A 54 -21.36 -0.19 20.18
CA ALA A 54 -22.60 0.19 20.80
C ALA A 54 -23.23 1.34 19.98
N PRO A 55 -24.49 1.23 19.54
CA PRO A 55 -25.20 2.34 18.91
C PRO A 55 -25.17 3.60 19.80
N GLY A 56 -24.97 4.77 19.21
CA GLY A 56 -25.13 6.07 19.88
C GLY A 56 -23.93 6.66 20.66
N THR A 57 -22.72 6.07 20.62
CA THR A 57 -21.54 6.60 21.38
C THR A 57 -20.31 6.98 20.55
N GLN A 58 -20.37 6.94 19.22
CA GLN A 58 -19.21 7.29 18.38
C GLN A 58 -19.23 8.76 17.97
N SER A 59 -18.47 9.57 18.71
CA SER A 59 -18.08 10.91 18.28
C SER A 59 -17.09 10.84 17.12
N ALA A 60 -17.09 11.88 16.27
CA ALA A 60 -16.00 12.08 15.34
C ALA A 60 -14.71 12.35 16.12
N ARG A 61 -13.56 12.06 15.52
CA ARG A 61 -12.25 12.21 16.19
C ARG A 61 -11.21 12.79 15.27
N PHE A 62 -10.26 13.51 15.83
CA PHE A 62 -9.06 13.90 15.10
C PHE A 62 -8.18 12.66 14.85
N ILE A 63 -7.70 12.53 13.61
CA ILE A 63 -6.65 11.58 13.21
C ILE A 63 -5.30 12.28 13.16
N GLU A 64 -5.30 13.56 12.84
CA GLU A 64 -4.08 14.36 12.70
C GLU A 64 -4.42 15.82 12.99
N ILE A 65 -3.55 16.49 13.75
CA ILE A 65 -3.57 17.93 13.95
C ILE A 65 -2.18 18.47 13.63
N SER A 66 -2.12 19.47 12.76
CA SER A 66 -0.89 20.20 12.45
C SER A 66 -1.14 21.70 12.56
N GLY A 67 -0.31 22.40 13.32
CA GLY A 67 -0.48 23.82 13.61
C GLY A 67 -1.54 24.11 14.68
N GLN A 68 -2.22 25.25 14.55
CA GLN A 68 -3.18 25.75 15.52
C GLN A 68 -4.61 25.45 15.06
N VAL A 69 -5.21 24.44 15.70
CA VAL A 69 -6.60 24.05 15.50
C VAL A 69 -7.36 24.32 16.79
N ARG A 70 -8.53 24.92 16.68
CA ARG A 70 -9.38 25.24 17.83
C ARG A 70 -10.80 24.72 17.63
N VAL A 71 -11.42 24.28 18.70
CA VAL A 71 -12.78 23.74 18.73
C VAL A 71 -13.61 24.56 19.70
N LYS A 72 -14.79 24.98 19.27
CA LYS A 72 -15.85 25.48 20.15
C LYS A 72 -16.90 24.38 20.27
N LYS A 73 -17.06 23.82 21.47
CA LYS A 73 -18.08 22.80 21.72
C LYS A 73 -19.49 23.40 21.57
N ALA A 74 -20.48 22.60 21.20
CA ALA A 74 -21.85 23.06 20.93
C ALA A 74 -22.45 23.95 22.04
N ASN A 75 -22.20 23.61 23.31
CA ASN A 75 -22.70 24.33 24.48
C ASN A 75 -21.70 25.33 25.07
N ALA A 76 -20.55 25.53 24.42
CA ALA A 76 -19.50 26.43 24.87
C ALA A 76 -19.54 27.75 24.09
N THR A 77 -19.16 28.84 24.77
CA THR A 77 -19.07 30.16 24.15
C THR A 77 -17.69 30.40 23.50
N ASP A 78 -16.64 29.87 24.14
CA ASP A 78 -15.26 30.12 23.76
C ASP A 78 -14.64 28.94 22.99
N PHE A 79 -13.68 29.29 22.14
CA PHE A 79 -12.83 28.31 21.47
C PHE A 79 -11.74 27.79 22.42
N MET A 80 -11.49 26.49 22.36
CA MET A 80 -10.41 25.80 23.05
C MET A 80 -9.43 25.21 22.03
N THR A 81 -8.15 25.10 22.37
CA THR A 81 -7.19 24.39 21.52
C THR A 81 -7.60 22.93 21.37
N ALA A 82 -7.57 22.43 20.14
CA ALA A 82 -7.89 21.05 19.83
C ALA A 82 -6.77 20.11 20.32
N ASP A 83 -7.18 18.93 20.77
CA ASP A 83 -6.30 17.81 21.12
C ASP A 83 -6.78 16.57 20.37
N GLU A 84 -5.88 15.66 20.01
CA GLU A 84 -6.24 14.47 19.23
C GLU A 84 -7.22 13.53 19.96
N LYS A 85 -7.24 13.57 21.29
CA LYS A 85 -8.16 12.78 22.13
C LYS A 85 -9.50 13.48 22.35
N MET A 86 -9.67 14.70 21.86
CA MET A 86 -10.91 15.46 22.02
C MET A 86 -12.02 14.84 21.16
N PRO A 87 -13.14 14.38 21.75
CA PRO A 87 -14.29 13.93 20.98
C PRO A 87 -14.98 15.12 20.31
N LEU A 88 -15.42 14.91 19.08
CA LEU A 88 -16.14 15.89 18.26
C LEU A 88 -17.57 15.44 18.06
N ASP A 89 -18.51 16.25 18.54
CA ASP A 89 -19.93 15.94 18.57
C ASP A 89 -20.72 16.87 17.65
N ALA A 90 -21.98 16.50 17.39
CA ALA A 90 -22.91 17.37 16.68
C ALA A 90 -23.04 18.73 17.40
N GLY A 91 -23.01 19.82 16.61
CA GLY A 91 -23.01 21.20 17.06
C GLY A 91 -21.63 21.82 17.27
N ASP A 92 -20.57 21.02 17.34
CA ASP A 92 -19.22 21.54 17.51
C ASP A 92 -18.74 22.30 16.27
N THR A 93 -17.96 23.36 16.51
CA THR A 93 -17.30 24.16 15.47
C THR A 93 -15.80 23.94 15.54
N ILE A 94 -15.22 23.48 14.45
CA ILE A 94 -13.78 23.28 14.27
C ILE A 94 -13.24 24.44 13.42
N GLN A 95 -12.14 25.04 13.84
CA GLN A 95 -11.46 26.08 13.09
C GLN A 95 -9.97 25.81 13.00
N THR A 96 -9.46 25.79 11.78
CA THR A 96 -8.03 25.76 11.45
C THR A 96 -7.57 27.19 11.17
N LEU A 97 -6.50 27.62 11.81
CA LEU A 97 -5.88 28.92 11.52
C LEU A 97 -4.96 28.81 10.28
N SER A 98 -4.32 29.93 9.94
CA SER A 98 -3.34 29.97 8.86
C SER A 98 -2.23 28.95 9.10
N ASN A 99 -1.79 28.28 8.04
CA ASN A 99 -0.80 27.18 8.08
C ASN A 99 -1.20 26.00 8.99
N SER A 100 -2.49 25.83 9.32
CA SER A 100 -2.96 24.75 10.18
C SER A 100 -3.87 23.81 9.40
N VAL A 101 -3.79 22.52 9.72
CA VAL A 101 -4.58 21.46 9.09
C VAL A 101 -5.09 20.53 10.17
N ALA A 102 -6.32 20.04 9.99
CA ALA A 102 -6.87 18.96 10.82
C ALA A 102 -7.42 17.87 9.93
N ARG A 103 -7.20 16.60 10.30
CA ARG A 103 -7.89 15.46 9.69
C ARG A 103 -8.84 14.85 10.72
N VAL A 104 -10.11 14.71 10.35
CA VAL A 104 -11.18 14.18 11.20
C VAL A 104 -11.75 12.91 10.58
N GLN A 105 -11.94 11.87 11.40
CA GLN A 105 -12.69 10.67 11.03
C GLN A 105 -14.10 10.74 11.62
N PHE A 106 -15.11 10.47 10.81
CA PHE A 106 -16.50 10.39 11.24
C PHE A 106 -16.93 8.94 11.50
N VAL A 107 -18.14 8.77 12.05
CA VAL A 107 -18.69 7.47 12.45
C VAL A 107 -18.88 6.49 11.27
N ASP A 108 -19.13 7.01 10.08
CA ASP A 108 -19.21 6.26 8.82
C ASP A 108 -17.83 5.84 8.26
N GLY A 109 -16.75 6.17 8.98
CA GLY A 109 -15.37 5.93 8.57
C GLY A 109 -14.84 6.91 7.52
N SER A 110 -15.67 7.84 7.02
CA SER A 110 -15.22 8.90 6.12
C SER A 110 -14.19 9.79 6.80
N SER A 111 -13.30 10.37 5.99
CA SER A 111 -12.19 11.20 6.47
C SER A 111 -12.20 12.56 5.82
N TYR A 112 -12.06 13.61 6.64
CA TYR A 112 -12.17 15.00 6.23
C TYR A 112 -10.89 15.72 6.62
N THR A 113 -10.19 16.24 5.62
CA THR A 113 -9.05 17.14 5.82
C THR A 113 -9.53 18.58 5.72
N ILE A 114 -9.50 19.27 6.85
CA ILE A 114 -9.86 20.67 7.01
C ILE A 114 -8.60 21.49 6.70
N LYS A 115 -8.60 22.23 5.59
CA LYS A 115 -7.45 23.03 5.13
C LYS A 115 -7.25 24.27 6.01
N PRO A 116 -6.16 25.03 5.85
CA PRO A 116 -5.99 26.30 6.57
C PRO A 116 -7.17 27.26 6.37
N ASP A 117 -7.34 28.16 7.33
CA ASP A 117 -8.33 29.25 7.29
C ASP A 117 -9.77 28.75 7.05
N THR A 118 -10.10 27.59 7.65
CA THR A 118 -11.38 26.91 7.44
C THR A 118 -12.17 26.82 8.73
N THR A 119 -13.48 27.08 8.66
CA THR A 119 -14.43 26.86 9.76
C THR A 119 -15.47 25.83 9.35
N LEU A 120 -15.49 24.71 10.06
CA LEU A 120 -16.40 23.59 9.85
C LEU A 120 -17.31 23.45 11.07
N ILE A 121 -18.61 23.21 10.85
CA ILE A 121 -19.56 22.88 11.91
C ILE A 121 -20.04 21.45 11.68
N ILE A 122 -19.94 20.59 12.69
CA ILE A 122 -20.56 19.26 12.62
C ILE A 122 -22.05 19.44 12.89
N LYS A 123 -22.90 19.03 11.96
CA LYS A 123 -24.37 19.09 12.09
C LYS A 123 -24.92 17.79 12.62
N ASP A 124 -24.49 16.68 12.04
CA ASP A 124 -24.87 15.32 12.43
C ASP A 124 -23.64 14.41 12.34
N ASN A 125 -23.53 13.46 13.27
CA ASN A 125 -22.56 12.37 13.25
C ASN A 125 -23.14 11.22 14.06
N GLU A 126 -24.03 10.46 13.44
CA GLU A 126 -24.89 9.48 14.11
C GLU A 126 -24.75 8.08 13.50
N LEU A 127 -24.78 7.05 14.34
CA LEU A 127 -24.97 5.66 13.98
C LEU A 127 -26.33 5.20 14.52
N MET A 128 -27.27 4.92 13.62
CA MET A 128 -28.63 4.52 13.95
C MET A 128 -28.72 3.04 14.35
N ASP A 129 -29.85 2.64 14.94
CA ASP A 129 -30.11 1.26 15.38
C ASP A 129 -30.07 0.24 14.23
N ASP A 130 -30.47 0.65 13.03
CA ASP A 130 -30.41 -0.15 11.80
C ASP A 130 -28.99 -0.19 11.18
N LYS A 131 -28.00 0.38 11.87
CA LYS A 131 -26.59 0.54 11.46
C LYS A 131 -26.38 1.52 10.30
N SER A 132 -27.41 2.24 9.86
CA SER A 132 -27.23 3.35 8.93
C SER A 132 -26.52 4.51 9.64
N THR A 133 -25.77 5.30 8.87
CA THR A 133 -25.00 6.42 9.40
C THR A 133 -25.46 7.74 8.81
N LYS A 134 -25.49 8.79 9.62
CA LYS A 134 -25.80 10.15 9.16
C LYS A 134 -24.66 11.07 9.54
N VAL A 135 -23.91 11.50 8.54
CA VAL A 135 -22.85 12.49 8.67
C VAL A 135 -23.27 13.73 7.90
N GLN A 136 -23.40 14.85 8.61
CA GLN A 136 -23.64 16.14 7.99
C GLN A 136 -22.69 17.17 8.58
N VAL A 137 -22.02 17.92 7.71
CA VAL A 137 -21.16 19.03 8.13
C VAL A 137 -21.53 20.29 7.35
N LYS A 138 -21.26 21.45 7.95
CA LYS A 138 -21.41 22.74 7.29
C LYS A 138 -20.07 23.47 7.20
N VAL A 139 -19.62 23.75 5.99
CA VAL A 139 -18.45 24.60 5.72
C VAL A 139 -18.94 26.04 5.70
N ARG A 140 -18.49 26.85 6.66
CA ARG A 140 -18.85 28.28 6.75
C ARG A 140 -17.94 29.15 5.87
N VAL A 141 -16.66 28.84 5.89
CA VAL A 141 -15.60 29.53 5.15
C VAL A 141 -14.42 28.57 5.02
N GLY A 142 -13.65 28.72 3.95
CA GLY A 142 -12.46 27.91 3.69
C GLY A 142 -12.78 26.68 2.86
N THR A 143 -11.99 25.62 2.98
CA THR A 143 -12.11 24.43 2.13
C THR A 143 -11.84 23.16 2.91
N ILE A 144 -12.62 22.13 2.61
CA ILE A 144 -12.34 20.77 3.04
C ILE A 144 -12.03 19.89 1.82
N ASN A 145 -11.16 18.91 2.04
CA ASN A 145 -11.08 17.72 1.21
C ASN A 145 -11.72 16.57 2.00
N LEU A 146 -12.45 15.68 1.34
CA LEU A 146 -13.10 14.55 2.00
C LEU A 146 -13.00 13.28 1.14
N ALA A 147 -13.00 12.15 1.82
CA ALA A 147 -13.08 10.82 1.24
C ALA A 147 -14.13 9.99 1.98
N THR A 148 -15.09 9.44 1.25
CA THR A 148 -16.10 8.50 1.76
C THR A 148 -15.70 7.06 1.42
N ASN A 149 -16.13 6.11 2.26
CA ASN A 149 -15.99 4.67 1.97
C ASN A 149 -17.30 4.12 1.41
N GLU A 150 -17.45 2.79 1.42
CA GLU A 150 -18.75 2.14 1.20
C GLU A 150 -19.78 2.66 2.21
N GLN A 151 -20.96 3.03 1.71
CA GLN A 151 -22.06 3.52 2.55
C GLN A 151 -23.17 2.46 2.57
N GLY A 152 -23.58 2.05 3.78
CA GLY A 152 -24.68 1.09 3.94
C GLY A 152 -26.03 1.69 3.53
N PRO A 153 -27.06 0.86 3.28
CA PRO A 153 -28.41 1.34 2.98
C PRO A 153 -28.91 2.35 4.02
N GLY A 154 -29.56 3.42 3.55
CA GLY A 154 -30.05 4.50 4.42
C GLY A 154 -28.97 5.46 4.95
N SER A 155 -27.68 5.14 4.78
CA SER A 155 -26.60 6.03 5.19
C SER A 155 -26.52 7.26 4.30
N SER A 156 -26.04 8.36 4.86
CA SER A 156 -25.84 9.61 4.14
C SER A 156 -24.64 10.37 4.65
N ASN A 157 -23.92 10.96 3.71
CA ASN A 157 -22.83 11.87 3.97
C ASN A 157 -23.09 13.18 3.20
N VAL A 158 -23.25 14.29 3.93
CA VAL A 158 -23.70 15.57 3.37
C VAL A 158 -22.77 16.70 3.79
N VAL A 159 -22.35 17.50 2.82
CA VAL A 159 -21.60 18.73 3.04
C VAL A 159 -22.46 19.92 2.64
N GLN A 160 -22.76 20.78 3.61
CA GLN A 160 -23.55 21.98 3.43
C GLN A 160 -22.64 23.22 3.36
N THR A 161 -23.00 24.17 2.51
CA THR A 161 -22.54 25.56 2.51
C THR A 161 -23.75 26.48 2.67
N ASP A 162 -23.58 27.81 2.70
CA ASP A 162 -24.75 28.70 2.76
C ASP A 162 -25.55 28.71 1.44
N VAL A 163 -24.94 28.32 0.31
CA VAL A 163 -25.53 28.43 -1.04
C VAL A 163 -25.77 27.09 -1.75
N ALA A 164 -25.30 25.98 -1.19
CA ALA A 164 -25.46 24.65 -1.77
C ALA A 164 -25.33 23.55 -0.71
N GLU A 165 -25.96 22.42 -0.98
CA GLU A 165 -25.83 21.16 -0.25
C GLU A 165 -25.33 20.08 -1.21
N ALA A 166 -24.25 19.38 -0.84
CA ALA A 166 -23.67 18.30 -1.60
C ALA A 166 -23.84 16.98 -0.83
N LYS A 167 -24.68 16.09 -1.34
CA LYS A 167 -24.78 14.71 -0.85
C LYS A 167 -23.72 13.87 -1.56
N ILE A 168 -22.74 13.40 -0.80
CA ILE A 168 -21.56 12.72 -1.31
C ILE A 168 -21.84 11.23 -1.44
N GLY A 169 -21.56 10.68 -2.62
CA GLY A 169 -21.67 9.24 -2.89
C GLY A 169 -20.69 8.41 -2.06
N GLN A 170 -20.81 7.09 -2.18
CA GLN A 170 -19.85 6.15 -1.60
C GLN A 170 -18.53 6.14 -2.39
N ASN A 171 -17.42 5.73 -1.77
CA ASN A 171 -16.10 5.63 -2.42
C ASN A 171 -15.72 6.89 -3.21
N THR A 172 -16.05 8.07 -2.67
CA THR A 172 -15.97 9.36 -3.34
C THR A 172 -14.90 10.22 -2.70
N GLU A 173 -14.05 10.83 -3.53
CA GLU A 173 -13.09 11.85 -3.14
C GLU A 173 -13.53 13.19 -3.71
N ALA A 174 -13.75 14.16 -2.83
CA ALA A 174 -14.24 15.47 -3.20
C ALA A 174 -13.58 16.59 -2.39
N SER A 175 -13.66 17.81 -2.92
CA SER A 175 -13.36 19.04 -2.19
C SER A 175 -14.58 19.94 -2.22
N VAL A 176 -14.91 20.50 -1.06
CA VAL A 176 -15.98 21.50 -0.93
C VAL A 176 -15.41 22.72 -0.23
N GLY A 177 -15.53 23.86 -0.89
CA GLY A 177 -15.10 25.15 -0.38
C GLY A 177 -16.26 26.15 -0.30
N ALA A 178 -16.18 27.03 0.69
CA ALA A 178 -17.03 28.21 0.80
C ALA A 178 -16.13 29.47 0.75
N GLY A 179 -16.52 30.45 -0.07
CA GLY A 179 -15.80 31.71 -0.17
C GLY A 179 -15.77 32.49 1.16
N GLU A 180 -14.96 33.54 1.27
CA GLU A 180 -14.78 34.31 2.52
C GLU A 180 -16.08 34.86 3.11
N SER A 181 -17.04 35.22 2.25
CA SER A 181 -18.37 35.68 2.67
C SER A 181 -19.35 34.55 3.03
N GLY A 182 -18.98 33.29 2.80
CA GLY A 182 -19.86 32.11 2.86
C GLY A 182 -20.83 31.99 1.68
N ARG A 183 -20.99 33.04 0.87
CA ARG A 183 -21.99 33.14 -0.20
C ARG A 183 -21.56 32.54 -1.54
N GLN A 184 -20.41 31.90 -1.62
CA GLN A 184 -19.98 31.21 -2.83
C GLN A 184 -19.58 29.81 -2.42
N ALA A 185 -19.85 28.84 -3.28
CA ALA A 185 -19.39 27.48 -3.07
C ALA A 185 -18.62 26.98 -4.29
N ASP A 186 -17.60 26.20 -4.01
CA ASP A 186 -16.79 25.52 -5.01
C ASP A 186 -16.75 24.04 -4.65
N ILE A 187 -17.31 23.20 -5.52
CA ILE A 187 -17.43 21.75 -5.30
C ILE A 187 -16.67 21.06 -6.42
N ARG A 188 -15.67 20.26 -6.06
CA ARG A 188 -14.89 19.43 -6.98
C ARG A 188 -15.06 17.96 -6.61
N VAL A 189 -15.52 17.14 -7.55
CA VAL A 189 -15.56 15.68 -7.40
C VAL A 189 -14.38 15.12 -8.19
N THR A 190 -13.38 14.60 -7.49
CA THR A 190 -12.18 14.04 -8.13
C THR A 190 -12.41 12.57 -8.50
N ARG A 191 -13.08 11.82 -7.63
CA ARG A 191 -13.44 10.41 -7.83
C ARG A 191 -14.82 10.15 -7.23
N GLY A 192 -15.60 9.26 -7.83
CA GLY A 192 -16.97 8.95 -7.40
C GLY A 192 -17.98 9.96 -7.93
N ASP A 193 -18.98 10.28 -7.13
CA ASP A 193 -20.13 11.09 -7.50
C ASP A 193 -20.67 11.89 -6.31
N ALA A 194 -21.38 12.98 -6.62
CA ALA A 194 -22.11 13.75 -5.62
C ALA A 194 -23.37 14.37 -6.24
N GLU A 195 -24.46 14.35 -5.48
CA GLU A 195 -25.66 15.10 -5.82
C GLU A 195 -25.56 16.49 -5.18
N VAL A 196 -25.52 17.53 -6.00
CA VAL A 196 -25.40 18.93 -5.55
C VAL A 196 -26.73 19.63 -5.75
N ARG A 197 -27.34 20.07 -4.65
CA ARG A 197 -28.54 20.91 -4.65
C ARG A 197 -28.18 22.34 -4.30
N THR A 198 -28.48 23.29 -5.18
CA THR A 198 -28.23 24.71 -4.94
C THR A 198 -29.35 25.32 -4.09
N GLN A 199 -29.07 26.44 -3.42
CA GLN A 199 -30.08 27.17 -2.66
C GLN A 199 -31.21 27.70 -3.54
N ALA A 200 -30.95 27.95 -4.84
CA ALA A 200 -31.97 28.30 -5.83
C ALA A 200 -32.90 27.13 -6.20
N GLY A 201 -32.64 25.91 -5.71
CA GLY A 201 -33.45 24.72 -5.92
C GLY A 201 -33.04 23.85 -7.10
N GLU A 202 -31.94 24.19 -7.78
CA GLU A 202 -31.39 23.39 -8.89
C GLU A 202 -30.67 22.16 -8.33
N THR A 203 -30.72 21.03 -9.03
CA THR A 203 -30.03 19.80 -8.63
C THR A 203 -29.15 19.31 -9.77
N TYR A 204 -27.90 18.96 -9.45
CA TYR A 204 -26.91 18.49 -10.40
C TYR A 204 -26.26 17.20 -9.90
N GLN A 205 -26.15 16.22 -10.78
CA GLN A 205 -25.33 15.04 -10.54
C GLN A 205 -23.90 15.34 -11.00
N ALA A 206 -23.01 15.60 -10.05
CA ALA A 206 -21.59 15.77 -10.28
C ALA A 206 -20.93 14.40 -10.34
N GLN A 207 -20.08 14.19 -11.34
CA GLN A 207 -19.34 12.95 -11.56
C GLN A 207 -17.84 13.18 -11.38
N SER A 208 -17.07 12.10 -11.44
CA SER A 208 -15.61 12.16 -11.35
C SER A 208 -15.02 13.15 -12.35
N ASN A 209 -14.05 13.93 -11.87
CA ASN A 209 -13.39 15.00 -12.61
C ASN A 209 -14.34 16.15 -13.01
N GLU A 210 -15.29 16.50 -12.17
CA GLU A 210 -16.14 17.67 -12.38
C GLU A 210 -15.98 18.71 -11.27
N ARG A 211 -16.16 19.98 -11.67
CA ARG A 211 -16.18 21.14 -10.79
C ARG A 211 -17.43 21.96 -11.04
N LEU A 212 -18.12 22.30 -9.95
CA LEU A 212 -19.29 23.15 -9.91
C LEU A 212 -18.96 24.38 -9.05
N GLU A 213 -19.17 25.57 -9.62
CA GLU A 213 -19.00 26.86 -8.95
C GLU A 213 -20.38 27.49 -8.78
N ILE A 214 -20.76 27.78 -7.54
CA ILE A 214 -22.04 28.38 -7.17
C ILE A 214 -21.80 29.82 -6.73
N GLU A 215 -22.53 30.76 -7.33
CA GLU A 215 -22.40 32.19 -7.06
C GLU A 215 -23.27 32.66 -5.88
N GLN A 216 -23.15 33.95 -5.56
CA GLN A 216 -23.83 34.61 -4.42
C GLN A 216 -25.35 34.56 -4.47
N THR A 217 -25.94 34.36 -5.65
CA THR A 217 -27.39 34.21 -5.83
C THR A 217 -27.89 32.81 -5.46
N GLY A 218 -26.99 31.88 -5.16
CA GLY A 218 -27.32 30.47 -4.93
C GLY A 218 -27.61 29.69 -6.20
N ARG A 219 -27.19 30.19 -7.37
CA ARG A 219 -27.28 29.51 -8.68
C ARG A 219 -25.94 28.96 -9.14
N LEU A 220 -25.96 27.99 -10.05
CA LEU A 220 -24.75 27.50 -10.69
C LEU A 220 -24.17 28.57 -11.63
N ALA A 221 -22.96 29.04 -11.33
CA ALA A 221 -22.22 29.98 -12.16
C ALA A 221 -21.45 29.27 -13.28
N ARG A 222 -20.81 28.14 -12.95
CA ARG A 222 -20.02 27.35 -13.91
C ARG A 222 -20.01 25.88 -13.53
N ARG A 223 -20.11 25.03 -14.57
CA ARG A 223 -19.73 23.61 -14.51
C ARG A 223 -18.59 23.37 -15.49
N SER A 224 -17.57 22.63 -15.07
CA SER A 224 -16.40 22.35 -15.90
C SER A 224 -15.81 20.98 -15.59
N SER A 225 -15.08 20.41 -16.55
CA SER A 225 -14.31 19.19 -16.36
C SER A 225 -12.91 19.51 -15.83
N LEU A 226 -12.54 18.84 -14.75
CA LEU A 226 -11.20 18.80 -14.18
C LEU A 226 -10.31 17.86 -14.99
N LEU A 227 -9.00 18.00 -14.82
CA LEU A 227 -8.05 17.01 -15.33
C LEU A 227 -8.23 15.69 -14.59
N ALA A 228 -8.27 14.59 -15.34
CA ALA A 228 -8.26 13.26 -14.75
C ALA A 228 -6.93 12.98 -14.03
N MET A 229 -6.98 12.15 -12.98
CA MET A 229 -5.77 11.66 -12.33
C MET A 229 -4.93 10.82 -13.31
N PRO A 230 -3.61 11.05 -13.41
CA PRO A 230 -2.73 10.22 -14.19
C PRO A 230 -2.76 8.75 -13.75
N ILE A 231 -2.85 7.82 -14.71
CA ILE A 231 -2.73 6.37 -14.43
C ILE A 231 -1.25 5.99 -14.46
N LEU A 232 -0.71 5.56 -13.33
CA LEU A 232 0.70 5.19 -13.20
C LEU A 232 0.99 3.88 -13.95
N LYS A 233 2.15 3.78 -14.61
CA LYS A 233 2.56 2.60 -15.40
C LYS A 233 3.89 2.00 -14.98
N SER A 234 4.91 2.83 -14.74
CA SER A 234 6.25 2.35 -14.40
C SER A 234 6.97 3.36 -13.51
N PRO A 235 7.71 2.95 -12.47
CA PRO A 235 7.73 1.59 -11.90
C PRO A 235 6.34 1.13 -11.44
N ASP A 236 6.01 -0.14 -11.68
CA ASP A 236 4.72 -0.71 -11.30
C ASP A 236 4.57 -0.77 -9.77
N ASN A 237 3.32 -0.87 -9.29
CA ASN A 237 3.06 -0.90 -7.87
C ASN A 237 3.69 -2.15 -7.24
N GLN A 238 4.42 -1.94 -6.16
CA GLN A 238 5.24 -2.90 -5.42
C GLN A 238 6.42 -3.49 -6.22
N GLN A 239 6.77 -2.93 -7.38
CA GLN A 239 7.88 -3.42 -8.19
C GLN A 239 9.22 -3.28 -7.45
N THR A 240 10.07 -4.30 -7.54
CA THR A 240 11.49 -4.18 -7.20
C THR A 240 12.30 -3.89 -8.45
N VAL A 241 12.88 -2.69 -8.52
CA VAL A 241 13.73 -2.27 -9.63
C VAL A 241 15.19 -2.46 -9.22
N ARG A 242 15.95 -3.19 -10.03
CA ARG A 242 17.41 -3.30 -9.89
C ARG A 242 18.06 -2.23 -10.76
N SER A 243 18.85 -1.34 -10.17
CA SER A 243 19.48 -0.25 -10.93
C SER A 243 20.51 -0.80 -11.92
N ALA A 244 20.25 -0.67 -13.22
CA ALA A 244 21.24 -0.84 -14.27
C ALA A 244 21.93 0.51 -14.55
N THR A 245 23.26 0.50 -14.71
CA THR A 245 24.04 1.73 -14.93
C THR A 245 23.76 2.32 -16.33
N PRO A 246 23.63 3.65 -16.46
CA PRO A 246 23.67 4.65 -15.39
C PRO A 246 22.33 4.70 -14.64
N GLY A 247 22.39 4.76 -13.30
CA GLY A 247 21.28 4.60 -12.34
C GLY A 247 20.20 5.69 -12.42
N THR A 248 19.58 5.77 -13.59
CA THR A 248 18.47 6.63 -13.96
C THR A 248 17.24 5.75 -14.01
N LEU A 249 16.28 6.06 -13.15
CA LEU A 249 15.00 5.38 -13.12
C LEU A 249 14.02 6.15 -13.99
N ARG A 250 13.36 5.44 -14.91
CA ARG A 250 12.33 5.98 -15.77
C ARG A 250 10.97 5.76 -15.16
N PHE A 251 10.21 6.84 -15.10
CA PHE A 251 8.83 6.89 -14.65
C PHE A 251 7.93 7.17 -15.85
N GLU A 252 6.82 6.44 -15.94
CA GLU A 252 5.84 6.56 -17.02
C GLU A 252 4.42 6.48 -16.49
N TRP A 253 3.53 7.27 -17.07
CA TRP A 253 2.09 7.27 -16.78
C TRP A 253 1.27 7.41 -18.07
N ALA A 254 -0.04 7.23 -17.98
CA ALA A 254 -0.94 7.50 -19.09
C ALA A 254 -1.09 9.02 -19.31
N PRO A 255 -1.08 9.50 -20.57
CA PRO A 255 -1.35 10.91 -20.84
C PRO A 255 -2.77 11.28 -20.40
N VAL A 256 -2.91 12.46 -19.81
CA VAL A 256 -4.20 13.03 -19.39
C VAL A 256 -4.68 14.02 -20.44
N ALA A 257 -5.91 13.85 -20.92
CA ALA A 257 -6.50 14.76 -21.89
C ALA A 257 -6.57 16.19 -21.32
N GLN A 258 -6.27 17.19 -22.17
CA GLN A 258 -6.24 18.62 -21.82
C GLN A 258 -5.14 19.05 -20.84
N ALA A 259 -4.26 18.13 -20.39
CA ALA A 259 -3.11 18.50 -19.57
C ALA A 259 -2.07 19.26 -20.39
N ASN A 260 -1.51 20.32 -19.81
CA ASN A 260 -0.38 21.07 -20.39
C ASN A 260 0.97 20.59 -19.86
N SER A 261 0.99 20.13 -18.61
CA SER A 261 2.19 19.62 -17.96
C SER A 261 1.85 18.62 -16.87
N TYR A 262 2.88 17.99 -16.31
CA TYR A 262 2.77 17.09 -15.17
C TYR A 262 3.77 17.46 -14.09
N ALA A 263 3.39 17.15 -12.84
CA ALA A 263 4.29 17.16 -11.70
C ALA A 263 4.40 15.75 -11.11
N VAL A 264 5.62 15.32 -10.84
CA VAL A 264 5.94 14.00 -10.27
C VAL A 264 6.65 14.20 -8.95
N GLU A 265 6.22 13.46 -7.93
CA GLU A 265 6.87 13.42 -6.62
C GLU A 265 7.28 11.99 -6.28
N ILE A 266 8.44 11.86 -5.64
CA ILE A 266 8.95 10.62 -5.06
C ILE A 266 9.20 10.89 -3.58
N ALA A 267 8.62 10.07 -2.73
CA ALA A 267 8.71 10.18 -1.28
C ALA A 267 9.11 8.85 -0.62
N THR A 268 9.58 8.93 0.63
CA THR A 268 9.86 7.77 1.48
C THR A 268 8.64 7.31 2.29
N SER A 269 7.57 8.11 2.30
CA SER A 269 6.28 7.82 2.94
C SER A 269 5.15 7.89 1.92
N SER A 270 4.09 7.09 2.13
CA SER A 270 2.86 7.12 1.34
C SER A 270 2.01 8.37 1.58
N THR A 271 2.30 9.13 2.64
CA THR A 271 1.58 10.37 2.99
C THR A 271 2.09 11.60 2.22
N PHE A 272 3.29 11.53 1.64
CA PHE A 272 3.95 12.64 0.93
C PHE A 272 4.02 13.93 1.74
N ASP A 273 4.26 13.80 3.06
CA ASP A 273 4.60 14.96 3.89
C ASP A 273 5.87 15.62 3.35
N ARG A 274 5.96 16.95 3.48
CA ARG A 274 7.03 17.75 2.85
C ARG A 274 8.44 17.22 3.13
N GLU A 275 8.67 16.71 4.33
CA GLU A 275 9.98 16.16 4.77
C GLU A 275 10.31 14.80 4.16
N THR A 276 9.29 14.07 3.69
CA THR A 276 9.43 12.72 3.13
C THR A 276 9.68 12.74 1.62
N ILE A 277 9.39 13.86 0.95
CA ILE A 277 9.59 14.04 -0.50
C ILE A 277 11.10 14.17 -0.77
N VAL A 278 11.67 13.16 -1.42
CA VAL A 278 13.11 13.09 -1.74
C VAL A 278 13.44 13.64 -3.12
N LYS A 279 12.50 13.60 -4.06
CA LYS A 279 12.64 14.16 -5.41
C LYS A 279 11.29 14.66 -5.90
N ALA A 280 11.30 15.77 -6.62
CA ALA A 280 10.13 16.27 -7.34
C ALA A 280 10.55 16.89 -8.66
N ARG A 281 9.66 16.86 -9.65
CA ARG A 281 9.76 17.62 -10.91
C ARG A 281 8.39 18.16 -11.27
N ASP A 282 8.37 19.34 -11.88
CA ASP A 282 7.17 20.02 -12.33
C ASP A 282 7.37 20.52 -13.78
N GLY A 283 6.30 20.90 -14.46
CA GLY A 283 6.35 21.44 -15.82
C GLY A 283 6.70 20.41 -16.90
N LEU A 284 6.54 19.11 -16.63
CA LEU A 284 6.89 18.05 -17.58
C LEU A 284 5.88 18.01 -18.73
N ALA A 285 6.32 18.24 -19.97
CA ALA A 285 5.44 18.26 -21.14
C ALA A 285 5.03 16.86 -21.67
N THR A 286 5.76 15.82 -21.27
CA THR A 286 5.50 14.43 -21.70
C THR A 286 5.14 13.57 -20.50
N PRO A 287 4.40 12.45 -20.69
CA PRO A 287 3.99 11.59 -19.59
C PRO A 287 5.11 10.67 -19.10
N THR A 288 6.33 11.20 -19.03
CA THR A 288 7.54 10.47 -18.64
C THR A 288 8.46 11.36 -17.83
N ALA A 289 9.17 10.78 -16.86
CA ALA A 289 10.20 11.46 -16.09
C ALA A 289 11.42 10.54 -15.88
N LEU A 290 12.60 11.13 -15.78
CA LEU A 290 13.83 10.43 -15.46
C LEU A 290 14.38 10.97 -14.14
N PHE A 291 14.60 10.10 -13.16
CA PHE A 291 15.20 10.47 -11.88
C PHE A 291 16.49 9.70 -11.66
N ASP A 292 17.52 10.40 -11.23
CA ASP A 292 18.84 9.86 -10.94
C ASP A 292 19.16 9.92 -9.45
N LYS A 293 20.19 9.18 -9.03
CA LYS A 293 20.79 9.24 -7.69
C LYS A 293 19.78 8.98 -6.56
N LEU A 294 18.82 8.07 -6.79
CA LEU A 294 18.00 7.52 -5.71
C LEU A 294 18.82 6.43 -4.99
N PRO A 295 19.04 6.54 -3.67
CA PRO A 295 19.65 5.46 -2.89
C PRO A 295 18.79 4.20 -2.92
N THR A 296 19.39 3.07 -2.57
CA THR A 296 18.63 1.83 -2.39
C THR A 296 17.63 1.97 -1.25
N GLY A 297 16.40 1.50 -1.44
CA GLY A 297 15.34 1.65 -0.44
C GLY A 297 13.95 1.51 -1.06
N SER A 298 12.93 1.62 -0.20
CA SER A 298 11.54 1.68 -0.64
C SER A 298 11.09 3.13 -0.80
N TYR A 299 10.32 3.38 -1.85
CA TYR A 299 9.80 4.69 -2.20
C TYR A 299 8.35 4.58 -2.64
N TYR A 300 7.68 5.73 -2.59
CA TYR A 300 6.35 5.97 -3.13
C TYR A 300 6.48 7.04 -4.20
N TRP A 301 5.69 6.95 -5.26
CA TRP A 301 5.64 7.98 -6.27
C TRP A 301 4.22 8.24 -6.73
N ARG A 302 3.95 9.51 -7.07
CA ARG A 302 2.65 9.98 -7.55
C ARG A 302 2.83 11.04 -8.63
N VAL A 303 1.81 11.19 -9.46
CA VAL A 303 1.82 12.16 -10.56
C VAL A 303 0.51 12.93 -10.56
N ARG A 304 0.57 14.25 -10.75
CA ARG A 304 -0.61 15.04 -11.12
C ARG A 304 -0.43 15.63 -12.52
N ALA A 305 -1.54 15.88 -13.18
CA ALA A 305 -1.58 16.62 -14.44
C ALA A 305 -2.03 18.05 -14.16
N ASP A 306 -1.43 19.04 -14.82
CA ASP A 306 -1.70 20.46 -14.62
C ASP A 306 -2.17 21.11 -15.93
N LYS A 307 -3.09 22.08 -15.82
CA LYS A 307 -3.69 22.83 -16.94
C LYS A 307 -3.46 24.33 -16.72
N LYS A 308 -2.52 24.92 -17.47
CA LYS A 308 -2.10 26.32 -17.33
C LYS A 308 -1.78 26.69 -15.87
N GLN A 309 -2.65 27.42 -15.18
CA GLN A 309 -2.50 27.84 -13.77
C GLN A 309 -3.30 26.97 -12.80
N GLU A 310 -4.02 25.96 -13.28
CA GLU A 310 -4.79 25.03 -12.47
C GLU A 310 -4.01 23.74 -12.28
N GLN A 311 -3.65 23.44 -11.02
CA GLN A 311 -3.04 22.18 -10.66
C GLN A 311 -4.10 21.09 -10.52
N GLY A 312 -3.86 19.92 -11.09
CA GLY A 312 -4.75 18.78 -10.93
C GLY A 312 -4.54 18.06 -9.60
N VAL A 313 -5.21 16.93 -9.43
CA VAL A 313 -5.04 16.07 -8.25
C VAL A 313 -3.99 15.01 -8.55
N TYR A 314 -3.18 14.68 -7.55
CA TYR A 314 -2.24 13.58 -7.64
C TYR A 314 -2.96 12.24 -7.74
N SER A 315 -2.38 11.33 -8.51
CA SER A 315 -2.77 9.93 -8.57
C SER A 315 -2.63 9.25 -7.20
N ASP A 316 -3.30 8.10 -7.06
CA ASP A 316 -2.94 7.14 -6.02
C ASP A 316 -1.45 6.78 -6.16
N PRO A 317 -0.69 6.74 -5.05
CA PRO A 317 0.73 6.51 -5.14
C PRO A 317 1.04 5.04 -5.38
N PHE A 318 2.02 4.77 -6.25
CA PHE A 318 2.61 3.45 -6.38
C PHE A 318 3.83 3.33 -5.47
N LYS A 319 4.00 2.17 -4.83
CA LYS A 319 5.22 1.83 -4.08
C LYS A 319 6.21 1.14 -5.01
N PHE A 320 7.50 1.38 -4.88
CA PHE A 320 8.53 0.55 -5.49
C PHE A 320 9.73 0.41 -4.57
N THR A 321 10.57 -0.60 -4.81
CA THR A 321 11.83 -0.78 -4.09
C THR A 321 12.98 -0.70 -5.07
N LEU A 322 13.91 0.23 -4.82
CA LEU A 322 15.17 0.29 -5.54
C LEU A 322 16.17 -0.61 -4.83
N ALA A 323 16.45 -1.76 -5.43
CA ALA A 323 17.50 -2.64 -4.94
C ALA A 323 18.85 -2.20 -5.52
N GLY A 324 19.87 -2.19 -4.66
CA GLY A 324 21.24 -2.01 -5.11
C GLY A 324 21.61 -3.10 -6.10
N ARG A 325 22.53 -2.78 -7.02
CA ARG A 325 23.23 -3.85 -7.71
C ARG A 325 23.93 -4.68 -6.63
N SER A 326 23.62 -5.96 -6.50
CA SER A 326 24.58 -6.86 -5.85
C SER A 326 25.83 -6.78 -6.71
N ALA A 327 26.88 -6.12 -6.20
CA ALA A 327 28.14 -5.95 -6.92
C ALA A 327 28.81 -7.30 -7.24
N LYS A 328 28.31 -8.38 -6.64
CA LYS A 328 28.46 -9.74 -7.16
C LYS A 328 27.12 -10.17 -7.76
N ALA A 329 27.10 -10.51 -9.05
CA ALA A 329 26.36 -11.72 -9.37
C ALA A 329 26.91 -12.77 -8.39
N ASN A 330 26.10 -13.28 -7.46
CA ASN A 330 26.43 -14.57 -6.88
C ASN A 330 26.29 -15.54 -8.06
N THR A 331 27.31 -15.57 -8.92
CA THR A 331 27.45 -16.61 -9.91
C THR A 331 27.48 -17.87 -9.09
N LEU A 332 26.41 -18.64 -9.17
CA LEU A 332 26.34 -19.90 -8.45
C LEU A 332 27.58 -20.71 -8.81
N ASN A 333 28.30 -21.18 -7.80
CA ASN A 333 29.60 -21.78 -8.01
C ASN A 333 29.41 -23.23 -8.43
N ILE A 334 29.70 -23.53 -9.70
CA ILE A 334 29.73 -24.89 -10.21
C ILE A 334 31.17 -25.38 -10.06
N LYS A 335 31.37 -26.49 -9.36
CA LYS A 335 32.69 -27.06 -9.07
C LYS A 335 32.67 -28.59 -9.14
N ASP A 336 33.86 -29.18 -9.13
CA ASP A 336 34.08 -30.63 -9.09
C ASP A 336 33.36 -31.40 -10.21
N VAL A 337 33.23 -30.75 -11.37
CA VAL A 337 32.54 -31.31 -12.53
C VAL A 337 33.37 -32.42 -13.15
N ARG A 338 32.77 -33.60 -13.27
CA ARG A 338 33.35 -34.79 -13.90
C ARG A 338 32.39 -35.38 -14.94
N LYS A 339 32.97 -36.05 -15.93
CA LYS A 339 32.26 -36.80 -16.97
C LYS A 339 32.70 -38.27 -16.96
N THR A 340 31.74 -39.17 -17.03
CA THR A 340 31.97 -40.62 -17.10
C THR A 340 31.27 -41.19 -18.33
N PRO A 341 31.98 -41.83 -19.28
CA PRO A 341 31.36 -42.41 -20.46
C PRO A 341 30.47 -43.59 -20.09
N MET A 342 29.27 -43.64 -20.67
CA MET A 342 28.30 -44.74 -20.49
C MET A 342 28.12 -45.59 -21.77
N GLY A 343 28.84 -45.27 -22.84
CA GLY A 343 28.70 -45.88 -24.17
C GLY A 343 27.81 -45.06 -25.10
N GLY A 344 28.01 -45.19 -26.43
CA GLY A 344 27.14 -44.55 -27.44
C GLY A 344 26.98 -43.04 -27.29
N ALA A 345 28.09 -42.28 -27.38
CA ALA A 345 28.15 -40.81 -27.22
C ALA A 345 27.44 -40.26 -25.96
N THR A 346 27.15 -41.12 -24.97
CA THR A 346 26.41 -40.79 -23.77
C THR A 346 27.35 -40.76 -22.56
N TYR A 347 27.17 -39.74 -21.73
CA TYR A 347 28.00 -39.46 -20.57
C TYR A 347 27.13 -39.17 -19.35
N LEU A 348 27.54 -39.69 -18.20
CA LEU A 348 27.09 -39.22 -16.90
C LEU A 348 27.94 -38.00 -16.52
N VAL A 349 27.28 -36.86 -16.28
CA VAL A 349 27.89 -35.62 -15.81
C VAL A 349 27.51 -35.44 -14.36
N GLU A 350 28.50 -35.23 -13.50
CA GLU A 350 28.32 -35.01 -12.07
C GLU A 350 29.12 -33.78 -11.64
N GLY A 351 28.65 -33.06 -10.61
CA GLY A 351 29.34 -31.92 -10.04
C GLY A 351 28.67 -31.43 -8.77
N HIS A 352 29.13 -30.31 -8.25
CA HIS A 352 28.48 -29.61 -7.13
C HIS A 352 28.14 -28.18 -7.52
N CYS A 353 26.99 -27.71 -7.06
CA CYS A 353 26.55 -26.32 -7.09
C CYS A 353 26.15 -25.86 -5.69
N ASP A 354 25.72 -24.60 -5.56
CA ASP A 354 25.11 -24.14 -4.31
C ASP A 354 23.79 -24.90 -4.04
N ALA A 355 23.54 -25.19 -2.76
CA ALA A 355 22.37 -25.95 -2.33
C ALA A 355 21.05 -25.24 -2.70
N GLY A 356 20.07 -26.01 -3.18
CA GLY A 356 18.76 -25.48 -3.58
C GLY A 356 18.71 -24.87 -4.99
N ALA A 357 19.82 -24.84 -5.73
CA ALA A 357 19.83 -24.43 -7.12
C ALA A 357 19.21 -25.49 -8.05
N ARG A 358 18.62 -25.04 -9.16
CA ARG A 358 18.18 -25.87 -10.29
C ARG A 358 19.30 -25.93 -11.31
N VAL A 359 19.72 -27.13 -11.71
CA VAL A 359 20.83 -27.31 -12.66
C VAL A 359 20.32 -27.87 -13.99
N LYS A 360 20.82 -27.33 -15.10
CA LYS A 360 20.68 -27.86 -16.46
C LYS A 360 22.06 -28.22 -17.02
N VAL A 361 22.18 -29.38 -17.65
CA VAL A 361 23.39 -29.81 -18.37
C VAL A 361 23.00 -30.04 -19.83
N GLY A 362 23.50 -29.20 -20.74
CA GLY A 362 23.17 -29.27 -22.16
C GLY A 362 21.70 -29.05 -22.46
N GLY A 363 21.06 -28.18 -21.67
CA GLY A 363 19.62 -27.90 -21.75
C GLY A 363 18.72 -28.95 -21.07
N LYS A 364 19.24 -30.08 -20.59
CA LYS A 364 18.47 -31.08 -19.84
C LYS A 364 18.56 -30.85 -18.34
N MET A 365 17.44 -30.97 -17.63
CA MET A 365 17.41 -30.83 -16.16
C MET A 365 18.23 -31.94 -15.49
N ALA A 366 19.12 -31.54 -14.59
CA ALA A 366 19.87 -32.44 -13.73
C ALA A 366 19.10 -32.70 -12.43
N ARG A 367 19.35 -33.85 -11.80
CA ARG A 367 18.90 -34.12 -10.43
C ARG A 367 19.91 -33.48 -9.47
N VAL A 368 19.43 -32.60 -8.60
CA VAL A 368 20.22 -31.92 -7.57
C VAL A 368 19.83 -32.46 -6.20
N GLU A 369 20.81 -32.80 -5.36
CA GLU A 369 20.65 -33.32 -4.01
C GLU A 369 20.69 -32.17 -2.98
N ALA A 370 20.31 -32.46 -1.73
CA ALA A 370 20.12 -31.43 -0.71
C ALA A 370 21.42 -30.69 -0.35
N ASP A 371 22.58 -31.33 -0.58
CA ASP A 371 23.92 -30.78 -0.38
C ASP A 371 24.46 -29.99 -1.58
N GLY A 372 23.69 -29.89 -2.67
CA GLY A 372 24.09 -29.23 -3.90
C GLY A 372 24.84 -30.13 -4.90
N GLY A 373 25.02 -31.42 -4.61
CA GLY A 373 25.51 -32.39 -5.58
C GLY A 373 24.51 -32.56 -6.72
N PHE A 374 24.96 -32.57 -7.99
CA PHE A 374 24.09 -32.77 -9.13
C PHE A 374 24.58 -33.88 -10.06
N ARG A 375 23.63 -34.52 -10.77
CA ARG A 375 23.89 -35.54 -11.80
C ARG A 375 22.94 -35.42 -12.98
N ALA A 376 23.46 -35.61 -14.19
CA ALA A 376 22.70 -35.63 -15.43
C ALA A 376 23.29 -36.63 -16.44
N ILE A 377 22.44 -37.29 -17.22
CA ILE A 377 22.86 -38.11 -18.37
C ILE A 377 22.69 -37.28 -19.63
N VAL A 378 23.76 -37.12 -20.40
CA VAL A 378 23.79 -36.33 -21.63
C VAL A 378 24.28 -37.19 -22.78
N THR A 379 23.53 -37.20 -23.87
CA THR A 379 23.93 -37.82 -25.15
C THR A 379 24.35 -36.70 -26.09
N LEU A 380 25.59 -36.77 -26.58
CA LEU A 380 26.16 -35.75 -27.45
C LEU A 380 25.74 -35.99 -28.90
N SER A 381 25.36 -34.91 -29.58
CA SER A 381 25.21 -34.91 -31.04
C SER A 381 26.59 -34.96 -31.72
N PRO A 382 26.72 -35.57 -32.91
CA PRO A 382 27.97 -35.57 -33.67
C PRO A 382 28.57 -34.16 -33.81
N GLY A 383 29.86 -34.02 -33.51
CA GLY A 383 30.58 -32.73 -33.57
C GLY A 383 30.48 -31.84 -32.33
N THR A 384 29.74 -32.26 -31.28
CA THR A 384 29.68 -31.51 -30.01
C THR A 384 31.02 -31.59 -29.27
N ARG A 385 31.66 -30.43 -29.05
CA ARG A 385 32.96 -30.32 -28.33
C ARG A 385 32.81 -29.90 -26.87
N SER A 386 31.66 -29.32 -26.51
CA SER A 386 31.39 -28.90 -25.13
C SER A 386 29.89 -28.86 -24.84
N VAL A 387 29.54 -28.92 -23.56
CA VAL A 387 28.18 -28.79 -23.05
C VAL A 387 28.16 -27.71 -21.97
N LEU A 388 27.15 -26.84 -22.01
CA LEU A 388 26.93 -25.81 -21.00
C LEU A 388 26.19 -26.40 -19.78
N ILE A 389 26.72 -26.13 -18.60
CA ILE A 389 26.07 -26.36 -17.31
C ILE A 389 25.58 -25.01 -16.81
N GLU A 390 24.29 -24.91 -16.49
CA GLU A 390 23.67 -23.71 -15.93
C GLU A 390 23.01 -24.05 -14.59
N ALA A 391 23.32 -23.29 -13.55
CA ALA A 391 22.67 -23.35 -12.25
C ALA A 391 21.86 -22.07 -12.03
N GLU A 392 20.66 -22.18 -11.44
CA GLU A 392 19.79 -21.04 -11.11
C GLU A 392 19.16 -21.21 -9.73
N ASP A 393 19.19 -20.19 -8.88
CA ASP A 393 18.58 -20.21 -7.54
C ASP A 393 17.17 -19.60 -7.52
N GLN A 394 16.53 -19.60 -6.35
CA GLN A 394 15.17 -19.07 -6.17
C GLN A 394 15.09 -17.54 -6.36
N ASP A 395 16.22 -16.84 -6.25
CA ASP A 395 16.33 -15.38 -6.39
C ASP A 395 16.68 -14.95 -7.83
N GLY A 396 16.82 -15.92 -8.75
CA GLY A 396 17.13 -15.75 -10.17
C GLY A 396 18.61 -15.49 -10.45
N ASN A 397 19.51 -15.83 -9.51
CA ASN A 397 20.95 -15.77 -9.76
C ASN A 397 21.38 -16.97 -10.61
N ILE A 398 22.28 -16.75 -11.57
CA ILE A 398 22.70 -17.78 -12.52
C ILE A 398 24.21 -18.03 -12.45
N GLY A 399 24.61 -19.30 -12.39
CA GLY A 399 25.98 -19.78 -12.59
C GLY A 399 26.13 -20.55 -13.90
N ARG A 400 27.25 -20.40 -14.61
CA ARG A 400 27.50 -21.10 -15.88
C ARG A 400 28.90 -21.70 -15.93
N GLN A 401 29.01 -22.94 -16.41
CA GLN A 401 30.29 -23.61 -16.65
C GLN A 401 30.24 -24.44 -17.94
N SER A 402 31.28 -24.35 -18.76
CA SER A 402 31.41 -25.18 -19.97
C SER A 402 32.21 -26.43 -19.65
N LEU A 403 31.64 -27.60 -19.93
CA LEU A 403 32.31 -28.90 -19.80
C LEU A 403 32.73 -29.38 -21.20
N GLN A 404 34.03 -29.57 -21.40
CA GLN A 404 34.58 -30.05 -22.67
C GLN A 404 34.45 -31.58 -22.77
N PHE A 405 34.15 -32.11 -23.96
CA PHE A 405 33.92 -33.54 -24.20
C PHE A 405 35.04 -34.21 -25.00
#